data_AF-A0A2G9TEW6-F1
#
_entry.id   AF-A0A2G9TEW6-F1
#
_cell.length_a   1.000
_cell.length_b   1.000
_cell.length_c   1.000
_cell.angle_alpha   90.00
_cell.angle_beta   90.00
_cell.angle_gamma   90.00
#
_symmetry.space_group_name_H-M   'P 1'
#
loop_
_entity.id
_entity.type
_entity.pdbx_description
1 polymer ?
#
loop_
_entity_poly.entity_id
_entity_poly.type
_entity_poly.pdbx_seq_one_letter_code
_entity_poly.pdbx_strand_id
1 'polypeptide(L)'
;MKLVVLCVLCGIAFAAPRQKRLTVGTIAVTGGVGGSTGCVVTGNVLYANGFRLRELNPSEQQELVNYEKQVADYKAAVKQALKERQESLKSRMAGKKEKA
;
A
#
# COMPACT_ATOMS: atom_id res chain seq x y z
N MET A 1 16.56 42.00 -25.08
CA MET A 1 15.90 42.11 -23.75
C MET A 1 14.87 41.02 -23.45
N LYS A 2 14.27 40.34 -24.43
CA LYS A 2 13.30 39.24 -24.20
C LYS A 2 13.93 37.91 -23.74
N LEU A 3 15.17 37.63 -24.15
CA LEU A 3 15.90 36.40 -23.79
C LEU A 3 16.38 36.37 -22.32
N VAL A 4 16.69 37.54 -21.74
CA VAL A 4 17.14 37.64 -20.35
C VAL A 4 16.01 37.32 -19.37
N VAL A 5 14.78 37.77 -19.69
CA VAL A 5 13.58 37.47 -18.89
C VAL A 5 13.26 35.98 -18.90
N LEU A 6 13.52 35.28 -20.02
CA LEU A 6 13.26 33.85 -20.16
C LEU A 6 14.24 32.99 -19.35
N CYS A 7 15.51 33.41 -19.28
CA CYS A 7 16.52 32.74 -18.44
C CYS A 7 16.26 32.92 -16.94
N VAL A 8 15.76 34.09 -16.53
CA VAL A 8 15.39 34.34 -15.12
C VAL A 8 14.20 33.47 -14.71
N LEU A 9 13.17 33.34 -15.56
CA LEU A 9 12.01 32.49 -15.30
C LEU A 9 12.36 30.99 -15.17
N CYS A 10 13.35 30.50 -15.94
CA CYS A 10 13.84 29.13 -15.82
C CYS A 10 14.65 28.90 -14.53
N GLY A 11 15.39 29.90 -14.04
CA GLY A 11 16.16 29.81 -12.80
C GLY A 11 15.28 29.66 -11.55
N ILE A 12 14.14 30.36 -11.50
CA ILE A 12 13.18 30.28 -10.39
C ILE A 12 12.44 28.93 -10.36
N ALA A 13 12.25 28.27 -11.51
CA ALA A 13 11.67 26.94 -11.57
C ALA A 13 12.63 25.84 -11.05
N PHE A 14 13.94 26.07 -11.11
CA PHE A 14 14.95 25.11 -10.67
C PHE A 14 15.30 25.25 -9.17
N ALA A 15 15.18 26.47 -8.61
CA ALA A 15 15.46 26.77 -7.20
C ALA A 15 14.25 26.61 -6.27
N ALA A 16 13.04 26.39 -6.80
CA ALA A 16 11.88 26.08 -5.97
C ALA A 16 12.07 24.72 -5.28
N PRO A 17 11.86 24.59 -3.96
CA PRO A 17 12.08 23.35 -3.23
C PRO A 17 11.19 22.24 -3.81
N ARG A 18 11.84 21.29 -4.50
CA ARG A 18 11.25 20.14 -5.20
C ARG A 18 10.71 19.06 -4.24
N GLN A 19 10.21 19.47 -3.07
CA GLN A 19 9.82 18.57 -1.97
C GLN A 19 8.30 18.37 -1.85
N LYS A 20 7.47 19.06 -2.66
CA LYS A 20 6.00 18.98 -2.53
C LYS A 20 5.24 18.57 -3.79
N ARG A 21 5.90 17.97 -4.79
CA ARG A 21 5.27 17.60 -6.07
C ARG A 21 5.28 16.10 -6.39
N LEU A 22 5.13 15.27 -5.35
CA LEU A 22 4.85 13.83 -5.46
C LEU A 22 3.80 13.42 -4.40
N THR A 23 2.63 14.05 -4.41
CA THR A 23 1.45 13.55 -3.65
C THR A 23 0.18 13.56 -4.51
N VAL A 24 0.34 13.43 -5.83
CA VAL A 24 -0.77 13.11 -6.72
C VAL A 24 -0.61 11.64 -7.10
N GLY A 25 -1.37 10.76 -6.43
CA GLY A 25 -1.66 9.43 -6.94
C GLY A 25 -1.33 8.24 -6.04
N THR A 26 -0.79 8.41 -4.84
CA THR A 26 -0.95 7.36 -3.83
C THR A 26 -2.32 7.54 -3.20
N ILE A 27 -3.19 6.54 -3.40
CA ILE A 27 -4.36 6.30 -2.59
C ILE A 27 -3.83 6.13 -1.16
N ALA A 28 -3.68 7.24 -0.45
CA ALA A 28 -3.53 7.24 0.98
C ALA A 28 -4.89 6.80 1.50
N VAL A 29 -5.02 5.49 1.74
CA VAL A 29 -5.86 5.02 2.84
C VAL A 29 -5.46 5.91 4.01
N THR A 30 -6.40 6.74 4.44
CA THR A 30 -6.25 7.75 5.49
C THR A 30 -5.49 7.17 6.68
N GLY A 31 -4.19 7.41 6.69
CA GLY A 31 -3.21 6.90 7.65
C GLY A 31 -2.06 7.90 7.69
N GLY A 32 -2.40 9.17 7.88
CA GLY A 32 -1.42 10.19 8.27
C GLY A 32 -0.96 9.89 9.70
N VAL A 33 0.35 9.65 9.84
CA VAL A 33 1.11 9.81 11.08
C VAL A 33 0.55 9.07 12.31
N GLY A 34 0.96 7.82 12.48
CA GLY A 34 1.12 7.21 13.82
C GLY A 34 -0.14 6.79 14.58
N GLY A 35 -1.34 6.90 14.01
CA GLY A 35 -2.55 6.29 14.56
C GLY A 35 -2.93 5.06 13.75
N SER A 36 -3.14 3.92 14.41
CA SER A 36 -3.82 2.78 13.78
C SER A 36 -5.25 3.20 13.44
N THR A 37 -5.48 3.82 12.28
CA THR A 37 -6.83 3.94 11.72
C THR A 37 -7.28 2.55 11.30
N GLY A 38 -7.84 1.83 12.26
CA GLY A 38 -8.23 0.44 12.13
C GLY A 38 -8.74 -0.14 13.45
N CYS A 39 -9.39 -1.29 13.33
CA CYS A 39 -9.77 -2.12 14.46
C CYS A 39 -8.75 -3.26 14.59
N VAL A 40 -8.20 -3.44 15.78
CA VAL A 40 -7.21 -4.48 16.07
C VAL A 40 -7.67 -5.24 17.31
N VAL A 41 -7.57 -6.56 17.25
CA VAL A 41 -7.81 -7.43 18.41
C VAL A 41 -6.46 -7.88 18.95
N THR A 42 -6.23 -7.72 20.25
CA THR A 42 -5.00 -8.18 20.91
C THR A 42 -5.32 -8.61 22.33
N GLY A 43 -4.91 -9.82 22.71
CA GLY A 43 -5.13 -10.35 24.06
C GLY A 43 -6.60 -10.35 24.48
N ASN A 44 -7.48 -10.83 23.59
CA ASN A 44 -8.94 -10.84 23.78
C ASN A 44 -9.61 -9.45 23.88
N VAL A 45 -8.90 -8.37 23.61
CA VAL A 45 -9.44 -7.01 23.69
C VAL A 45 -9.53 -6.40 22.30
N LEU A 46 -10.67 -5.80 22.00
CA LEU A 46 -10.90 -5.00 20.79
C LEU A 46 -10.41 -3.58 21.02
N TYR A 47 -9.55 -3.12 20.12
CA TYR A 47 -9.10 -1.75 20.02
C TYR A 47 -9.61 -1.13 18.72
N ALA A 48 -10.14 0.08 18.77
CA ALA A 48 -10.43 0.86 17.57
C ALA A 48 -9.74 2.21 17.66
N ASN A 49 -9.02 2.60 16.61
CA ASN A 49 -8.27 3.86 16.59
C ASN A 49 -7.30 4.02 17.78
N GLY A 50 -6.79 2.89 18.29
CA GLY A 50 -5.90 2.85 19.47
C GLY A 50 -6.61 2.86 20.83
N PHE A 51 -7.94 2.98 20.89
CA PHE A 51 -8.68 2.97 22.16
C PHE A 51 -9.20 1.57 22.49
N ARG A 52 -9.01 1.13 23.75
CA ARG A 52 -9.64 -0.09 24.28
C ARG A 52 -11.15 0.11 24.31
N LEU A 53 -11.88 -0.70 23.56
CA LEU A 53 -13.34 -0.69 23.56
C LEU A 53 -13.87 -1.67 24.60
N ARG A 54 -13.62 -2.97 24.38
CA ARG A 54 -14.16 -4.07 25.20
C ARG A 54 -13.38 -5.36 24.97
N GLU A 55 -13.66 -6.34 25.82
CA GLU A 55 -13.25 -7.73 25.57
C GLU A 55 -14.16 -8.40 24.53
N LEU A 56 -13.59 -9.35 23.80
CA LEU A 56 -14.32 -10.18 22.86
C LEU A 56 -15.10 -11.26 23.61
N ASN A 57 -16.32 -11.48 23.15
CA ASN A 57 -17.14 -12.58 23.62
C ASN A 57 -16.64 -13.92 23.04
N PRO A 58 -16.97 -15.06 23.67
CA PRO A 58 -16.51 -16.37 23.22
C PRO A 58 -16.91 -16.70 21.77
N SER A 59 -18.07 -16.24 21.31
CA SER A 59 -18.50 -16.42 19.92
C SER A 59 -17.61 -15.64 18.95
N GLU A 60 -17.25 -14.40 19.28
CA GLU A 60 -16.41 -13.54 18.45
C GLU A 60 -14.96 -14.03 18.39
N GLN A 61 -14.48 -14.64 19.48
CA GLN A 61 -13.19 -15.33 19.48
C GLN A 61 -13.19 -16.49 18.49
N GLN A 62 -14.27 -17.27 18.45
CA GLN A 62 -14.43 -18.36 17.47
C GLN A 62 -14.47 -17.83 16.03
N GLU A 63 -15.18 -16.73 15.79
CA GLU A 63 -15.19 -16.06 14.48
C GLU A 63 -13.79 -15.56 14.07
N LEU A 64 -13.01 -15.04 15.02
CA LEU A 64 -11.65 -14.59 14.76
C LEU A 64 -10.74 -15.75 14.31
N VAL A 65 -10.82 -16.91 14.97
CA VAL A 65 -10.05 -18.10 14.55
C VAL A 65 -10.46 -18.56 13.15
N ASN A 66 -11.75 -18.58 12.86
CA ASN A 66 -12.25 -18.94 11.53
C ASN A 66 -11.77 -17.94 10.46
N TYR A 67 -11.82 -16.64 10.77
CA TYR A 67 -11.32 -15.59 9.91
C TYR A 67 -9.82 -15.73 9.64
N GLU A 68 -9.01 -15.98 10.66
CA GLU A 68 -7.56 -16.20 10.51
C GLU A 68 -7.25 -17.34 9.55
N LYS A 69 -7.99 -18.45 9.66
CA LYS A 69 -7.86 -19.59 8.75
C LYS A 69 -8.21 -19.21 7.30
N GLN A 70 -9.35 -18.55 7.09
CA GLN A 70 -9.78 -18.13 5.75
C GLN A 70 -8.81 -17.14 5.12
N VAL A 71 -8.26 -16.21 5.90
CA VAL A 71 -7.26 -15.25 5.42
C VAL A 71 -5.94 -15.95 5.07
N ALA A 72 -5.54 -16.97 5.83
CA ALA A 72 -4.35 -17.75 5.51
C ALA A 72 -4.52 -18.48 4.17
N ASP A 73 -5.66 -19.15 3.97
CA ASP A 73 -5.98 -19.88 2.74
C ASP A 73 -6.06 -18.91 1.54
N TYR A 74 -6.73 -17.77 1.72
CA TYR A 74 -6.82 -16.74 0.69
C TYR A 74 -5.43 -16.19 0.31
N LYS A 75 -4.58 -15.87 1.31
CA LYS A 75 -3.21 -15.39 1.06
C LYS A 75 -2.38 -16.43 0.32
N ALA A 76 -2.57 -17.72 0.59
CA ALA A 76 -1.89 -18.80 -0.11
C ALA A 76 -2.34 -18.87 -1.59
N ALA A 77 -3.64 -18.87 -1.84
CA ALA A 77 -4.20 -18.89 -3.19
C ALA A 77 -3.76 -17.67 -4.02
N VAL A 78 -3.82 -16.47 -3.45
CA VAL A 78 -3.37 -15.24 -4.11
C VAL A 78 -1.88 -15.30 -4.43
N LYS A 79 -1.04 -15.78 -3.50
CA LYS A 79 0.40 -15.94 -3.76
C LYS A 79 0.67 -16.91 -4.92
N GLN A 80 -0.07 -18.00 -5.04
CA GLN A 80 0.06 -18.93 -6.15
C GLN A 80 -0.31 -18.28 -7.48
N ALA A 81 -1.48 -17.64 -7.56
CA ALA A 81 -1.93 -16.95 -8.77
C ALA A 81 -0.95 -15.83 -9.21
N LEU A 82 -0.36 -15.11 -8.24
CA LEU A 82 0.65 -14.09 -8.53
C LEU A 82 1.95 -14.69 -9.06
N LYS A 83 2.40 -15.84 -8.53
CA LYS A 83 3.60 -16.54 -9.01
C LYS A 83 3.43 -17.03 -10.45
N GLU A 84 2.31 -17.68 -10.76
CA GLU A 84 2.00 -18.15 -12.12
C GLU A 84 1.94 -16.99 -13.12
N ARG A 85 1.33 -15.87 -12.71
CA ARG A 85 1.32 -14.65 -13.52
C ARG A 85 2.71 -14.06 -13.71
N GLN A 86 3.56 -14.08 -12.69
CA GLN A 86 4.92 -13.59 -12.78
C GLN A 86 5.78 -14.48 -13.70
N GLU A 87 5.64 -15.79 -13.63
CA GLU A 87 6.36 -16.75 -14.48
C GLU A 87 5.93 -16.64 -15.94
N SER A 88 4.63 -16.54 -16.21
CA SER A 88 4.11 -16.32 -17.57
C SER A 88 4.51 -14.96 -18.15
N LEU A 89 4.62 -13.90 -17.34
CA LEU A 89 5.19 -12.63 -17.81
C LEU A 89 6.69 -12.78 -18.10
N LYS A 90 7.44 -13.47 -17.23
CA LYS A 90 8.88 -13.66 -17.40
C LYS A 90 9.21 -14.45 -18.67
N SER A 91 8.46 -15.50 -18.99
CA SER A 91 8.65 -16.29 -20.22
C SER A 91 8.36 -15.45 -21.48
N ARG A 92 7.31 -14.62 -21.46
CA ARG A 92 6.98 -13.70 -22.56
C ARG A 92 8.06 -12.62 -22.76
N MET A 93 8.66 -12.14 -21.68
CA MET A 93 9.73 -11.14 -21.75
C MET A 93 11.06 -11.74 -22.22
N ALA A 94 11.34 -13.00 -21.87
CA ALA A 94 12.52 -13.71 -22.37
C ALA A 94 12.43 -14.00 -23.87
N GLY A 95 11.29 -14.49 -24.36
CA GLY A 95 11.09 -14.77 -25.79
C GLY A 95 11.09 -13.54 -26.71
N LYS A 96 10.94 -12.33 -26.14
CA LYS A 96 11.04 -11.06 -26.90
C LYS A 96 12.48 -10.56 -27.05
N LYS A 97 13.42 -11.03 -26.22
CA LYS A 97 14.84 -10.66 -26.29
C LYS A 97 15.66 -11.46 -27.30
N GLU A 98 15.18 -12.63 -27.72
CA GLU A 98 15.86 -13.49 -28.70
C GLU A 98 15.60 -13.07 -30.16
N LYS A 99 14.60 -12.21 -30.40
CA LYS A 99 14.24 -11.71 -31.74
C LYS A 99 14.68 -10.28 -32.03
N ALA A 100 15.55 -9.69 -31.20
CA ALA A 100 16.08 -8.34 -31.37
C ALA A 100 17.57 -8.38 -31.65
#